data_AF-A0A818WYG3-F1
#
_entry.id   AF-A0A818WYG3-F1
#
_cell.length_a   1.000
_cell.length_b   1.000
_cell.length_c   1.000
_cell.angle_alpha   90.00
_cell.angle_beta   90.00
_cell.angle_gamma   90.00
#
_symmetry.space_group_name_H-M   'P 1'
#
loop_
_entity.id
_entity.type
_entity.pdbx_description
1 polymer ?
#
loop_
_entity_poly.entity_id
_entity_poly.type
_entity_poly.pdbx_seq_one_letter_code
_entity_poly.pdbx_strand_id
1 'polypeptide(L)'
;MSVGGAGAYPETSDAMAARLVSERGVYITFSQGNDGAQGLQTSGSPAISSGAMAIAVRCDKAAVAGAIGCLIYNVGAISGSASIPSGSISLADGQRITAITTENPSAVFTFTNLLEFGPVPTAGTPSRFSSLGLTGDLLFKPQISGIGGYVYSTISSFATKAQKLPTAYASYSGTSMACPYVAGTLALFLAKIGNPAPETVDNSLESENRRPSFSEIVNLFQSNAKPVKIYNTSMLAPTIQQGAGLVNAFQALTATTIISPSELALNDTVRQEAFYKIKISNIGKKAAVYK
;
A
#
# COMPACT_ATOMS: atom_id res chain seq x y z
N MET A 1 7.19 9.20 6.38
CA MET A 1 7.82 8.38 7.42
C MET A 1 7.06 7.09 7.58
N SER A 2 7.76 5.95 7.54
CA SER A 2 7.18 4.61 7.70
C SER A 2 7.20 4.20 9.17
N VAL A 3 6.46 4.95 9.99
CA VAL A 3 6.35 4.76 11.45
C VAL A 3 4.87 4.92 11.81
N GLY A 4 4.35 4.04 12.66
CA GLY A 4 2.98 4.09 13.15
C GLY A 4 2.72 2.98 14.17
N GLY A 5 1.90 3.28 15.18
CA GLY A 5 1.41 2.33 16.17
C GLY A 5 -0.11 2.18 16.10
N ALA A 6 -0.65 1.06 16.59
CA ALA A 6 -2.09 0.85 16.66
C ALA A 6 -2.75 1.86 17.61
N GLY A 7 -3.92 2.40 17.24
CA GLY A 7 -4.73 3.27 18.12
C GLY A 7 -4.34 4.75 18.17
N ALA A 8 -3.90 5.34 17.05
CA ALA A 8 -3.47 6.74 17.02
C ALA A 8 -4.66 7.74 16.97
N TYR A 9 -4.64 8.71 17.90
CA TYR A 9 -5.49 9.91 17.93
C TYR A 9 -4.78 11.13 17.30
N PRO A 10 -5.49 12.20 16.88
CA PRO A 10 -4.92 13.45 16.36
C PRO A 10 -3.89 14.13 17.29
N GLU A 11 -3.98 13.86 18.60
CA GLU A 11 -3.11 14.37 19.64
C GLU A 11 -1.86 13.51 19.89
N THR A 12 -1.70 12.39 19.17
CA THR A 12 -0.47 11.60 19.27
C THR A 12 0.73 12.41 18.77
N SER A 13 1.89 12.21 19.41
CA SER A 13 3.14 12.95 19.12
C SER A 13 3.47 13.00 17.63
N ASP A 14 3.18 11.91 16.93
CA ASP A 14 3.49 11.69 15.53
C ASP A 14 2.55 12.50 14.63
N ALA A 15 1.26 12.56 14.98
CA ALA A 15 0.23 13.35 14.31
C ALA A 15 0.38 14.86 14.57
N MET A 16 0.75 15.25 15.80
CA MET A 16 1.05 16.64 16.14
C MET A 16 2.32 17.14 15.44
N ALA A 17 3.37 16.32 15.39
CA ALA A 17 4.60 16.63 14.64
C ALA A 17 4.31 16.74 13.13
N ALA A 18 3.50 15.85 12.57
CA ALA A 18 3.04 15.92 11.19
C ALA A 18 2.36 17.26 10.87
N ARG A 19 1.43 17.67 11.73
CA ARG A 19 0.65 18.90 11.60
C ARG A 19 1.56 20.14 11.64
N LEU A 20 2.41 20.25 12.67
CA LEU A 20 3.31 21.41 12.86
C LEU A 20 4.31 21.58 11.71
N VAL A 21 4.79 20.47 11.13
CA VAL A 21 5.70 20.49 9.99
C VAL A 21 4.96 20.80 8.69
N SER A 22 3.71 20.34 8.52
CA SER A 22 2.85 20.71 7.39
C SER A 22 2.45 22.19 7.38
N GLU A 23 2.21 22.78 8.56
CA GLU A 23 1.93 24.22 8.75
C GLU A 23 3.13 25.12 8.39
N ARG A 24 4.34 24.54 8.28
CA ARG A 24 5.57 25.19 7.79
C ARG A 24 5.91 24.84 6.33
N GLY A 25 4.96 24.29 5.58
CA GLY A 25 5.07 24.02 4.14
C GLY A 25 5.90 22.80 3.72
N VAL A 26 6.16 21.88 4.67
CA VAL A 26 6.85 20.61 4.42
C VAL A 26 5.84 19.47 4.37
N TYR A 27 5.72 18.81 3.21
CA TYR A 27 4.79 17.70 2.99
C TYR A 27 5.34 16.39 3.57
N ILE A 28 4.59 15.74 4.46
CA ILE A 28 4.96 14.46 5.07
C ILE A 28 3.93 13.38 4.70
N THR A 29 4.39 12.23 4.22
CA THR A 29 3.58 11.03 3.99
C THR A 29 3.71 10.07 5.18
N PHE A 30 2.66 9.34 5.56
CA PHE A 30 2.66 8.34 6.65
C PHE A 30 2.13 6.99 6.15
N SER A 31 2.66 5.88 6.68
CA SER A 31 2.15 4.52 6.43
C SER A 31 0.98 4.19 7.37
N GLN A 32 -0.12 3.65 6.84
CA GLN A 32 -1.35 3.36 7.61
C GLN A 32 -1.26 2.08 8.49
N GLY A 33 -0.11 1.39 8.52
CA GLY A 33 0.04 0.11 9.24
C GLY A 33 -0.27 -1.11 8.36
N ASN A 34 -0.12 -2.31 8.95
CA ASN A 34 -0.26 -3.60 8.25
C ASN A 34 -1.34 -4.50 8.89
N ASP A 35 -2.27 -3.91 9.66
CA ASP A 35 -3.21 -4.64 10.52
C ASP A 35 -4.61 -4.83 9.91
N GLY A 36 -4.78 -4.56 8.60
CA GLY A 36 -6.08 -4.67 7.93
C GLY A 36 -6.68 -6.08 7.90
N ALA A 37 -5.86 -7.12 8.08
CA ALA A 37 -6.29 -8.51 8.12
C ALA A 37 -6.86 -8.95 9.49
N GLN A 38 -6.80 -8.09 10.51
CA GLN A 38 -7.06 -8.48 11.90
C GLN A 38 -8.49 -8.13 12.37
N GLY A 39 -9.15 -7.08 11.89
CA GLY A 39 -10.51 -6.72 12.36
C GLY A 39 -10.60 -6.49 13.88
N LEU A 40 -11.81 -6.28 14.41
CA LEU A 40 -12.06 -6.11 15.85
C LEU A 40 -12.29 -7.50 16.51
N GLN A 41 -11.54 -7.82 17.58
CA GLN A 41 -11.50 -9.13 18.30
C GLN A 41 -10.72 -10.28 17.63
N THR A 42 -9.39 -10.21 17.71
CA THR A 42 -8.46 -11.13 17.04
C THR A 42 -8.12 -12.37 17.85
N SER A 43 -9.07 -13.29 17.93
CA SER A 43 -8.79 -14.69 18.27
C SER A 43 -9.23 -15.57 17.09
N GLY A 44 -8.27 -16.10 16.32
CA GLY A 44 -8.57 -16.82 15.08
C GLY A 44 -8.98 -18.27 15.32
N SER A 45 -10.20 -18.65 14.92
CA SER A 45 -10.57 -20.06 14.72
C SER A 45 -9.73 -20.71 13.61
N PRO A 46 -9.32 -21.99 13.74
CA PRO A 46 -9.74 -22.92 14.78
C PRO A 46 -8.89 -22.86 16.07
N ALA A 47 -7.99 -21.89 16.26
CA ALA A 47 -7.15 -21.81 17.47
C ALA A 47 -7.90 -21.51 18.77
N ILE A 48 -9.20 -21.16 18.70
CA ILE A 48 -10.10 -20.93 19.86
C ILE A 48 -10.97 -22.15 20.22
N SER A 49 -10.79 -23.30 19.57
CA SER A 49 -11.46 -24.54 19.97
C SER A 49 -10.68 -25.22 21.10
N SER A 50 -11.36 -25.61 22.18
CA SER A 50 -10.81 -26.36 23.32
C SER A 50 -10.26 -27.76 22.96
N GLY A 51 -10.35 -28.17 21.69
CA GLY A 51 -9.77 -29.39 21.15
C GLY A 51 -8.79 -29.19 19.98
N ALA A 52 -8.34 -27.96 19.68
CA ALA A 52 -7.45 -27.69 18.55
C ALA A 52 -6.00 -27.42 18.95
N MET A 53 -5.06 -28.14 18.33
CA MET A 53 -3.64 -27.78 18.32
C MET A 53 -3.35 -26.80 17.18
N ALA A 54 -2.73 -25.66 17.49
CA ALA A 54 -2.26 -24.71 16.48
C ALA A 54 -1.17 -25.35 15.60
N ILE A 55 -1.28 -25.20 14.27
CA ILE A 55 -0.34 -25.83 13.32
C ILE A 55 0.97 -25.03 13.27
N ALA A 56 1.99 -25.58 13.93
CA ALA A 56 3.40 -25.21 13.79
C ALA A 56 4.01 -25.66 12.44
N VAL A 57 4.95 -24.85 11.95
CA VAL A 57 6.03 -25.09 10.97
C VAL A 57 5.88 -26.33 10.06
N ARG A 58 5.25 -26.16 8.89
CA ARG A 58 4.99 -27.24 7.90
C ARG A 58 6.28 -27.89 7.36
N CYS A 59 7.33 -27.10 7.15
CA CYS A 59 8.58 -27.61 6.57
C CYS A 59 9.43 -28.41 7.57
N ASP A 60 9.36 -28.13 8.87
CA ASP A 60 10.06 -28.94 9.88
C ASP A 60 9.46 -30.35 9.98
N LYS A 61 8.13 -30.49 9.86
CA LYS A 61 7.49 -31.81 9.79
C LYS A 61 7.91 -32.58 8.53
N ALA A 62 8.02 -31.89 7.39
CA ALA A 62 8.52 -32.49 6.17
C ALA A 62 9.98 -32.96 6.33
N ALA A 63 10.82 -32.17 7.00
CA ALA A 63 12.20 -32.54 7.31
C ALA A 63 12.28 -33.79 8.20
N VAL A 64 11.48 -33.87 9.27
CA VAL A 64 11.39 -35.06 10.15
C VAL A 64 10.91 -36.30 9.38
N ALA A 65 10.05 -36.13 8.37
CA ALA A 65 9.59 -37.19 7.50
C ALA A 65 10.62 -37.60 6.41
N GLY A 66 11.82 -37.02 6.41
CA GLY A 66 12.90 -37.35 5.48
C GLY A 66 12.84 -36.60 4.14
N ALA A 67 12.03 -35.55 4.01
CA ALA A 67 12.03 -34.73 2.80
C ALA A 67 13.37 -34.00 2.65
N ILE A 68 13.86 -33.88 1.41
CA ILE A 68 15.09 -33.12 1.09
C ILE A 68 14.83 -31.64 0.80
N GLY A 69 13.56 -31.23 0.78
CA GLY A 69 13.11 -29.86 0.51
C GLY A 69 11.60 -29.72 0.73
N CYS A 70 11.13 -28.48 0.88
CA CYS A 70 9.74 -28.15 1.17
C CYS A 70 9.24 -27.02 0.26
N LEU A 71 8.21 -27.29 -0.54
CA LEU A 71 7.49 -26.25 -1.30
C LEU A 71 6.06 -26.13 -0.79
N ILE A 72 5.63 -24.91 -0.51
CA ILE A 72 4.26 -24.61 -0.08
C ILE A 72 3.62 -23.70 -1.11
N TYR A 73 2.54 -24.14 -1.75
CA TYR A 73 1.82 -23.30 -2.69
C TYR A 73 0.72 -22.48 -2.00
N ASN A 74 0.35 -21.36 -2.62
CA ASN A 74 -0.77 -20.49 -2.20
C ASN A 74 -0.60 -19.84 -0.81
N VAL A 75 0.64 -19.50 -0.43
CA VAL A 75 0.94 -18.80 0.82
C VAL A 75 1.81 -17.57 0.56
N GLY A 76 1.60 -16.50 1.35
CA GLY A 76 2.34 -15.24 1.17
C GLY A 76 3.65 -15.16 1.96
N ALA A 77 3.73 -15.87 3.09
CA ALA A 77 4.95 -16.04 3.88
C ALA A 77 4.99 -17.48 4.37
N ILE A 78 6.20 -18.03 4.48
CA ILE A 78 6.43 -19.36 5.03
C ILE A 78 7.30 -19.27 6.28
N SER A 79 6.94 -20.01 7.32
CA SER A 79 7.91 -20.48 8.30
C SER A 79 8.57 -21.72 7.68
N GLY A 80 9.73 -21.52 7.06
CA GLY A 80 10.54 -22.59 6.47
C GLY A 80 11.15 -23.51 7.54
N SER A 81 12.08 -24.36 7.13
CA SER A 81 12.88 -25.21 8.02
C SER A 81 14.35 -24.78 8.01
N ALA A 82 15.02 -24.87 9.15
CA ALA A 82 16.47 -24.68 9.22
C ALA A 82 17.24 -25.88 8.63
N SER A 83 16.61 -27.06 8.56
CA SER A 83 17.23 -28.32 8.16
C SER A 83 17.13 -28.61 6.67
N ILE A 84 16.14 -28.05 5.98
CA ILE A 84 15.87 -28.30 4.55
C ILE A 84 15.52 -27.01 3.79
N PRO A 85 15.95 -26.87 2.51
CA PRO A 85 15.53 -25.76 1.67
C PRO A 85 13.99 -25.65 1.61
N SER A 86 13.49 -24.44 1.81
CA SER A 86 12.05 -24.18 1.90
C SER A 86 11.66 -23.01 1.00
N GLY A 87 10.56 -23.13 0.26
CA GLY A 87 10.09 -22.11 -0.66
C GLY A 87 8.57 -22.06 -0.78
N SER A 88 8.05 -20.94 -1.27
CA SER A 88 6.63 -20.81 -1.60
C SER A 88 6.44 -20.56 -3.08
N ILE A 89 5.36 -21.09 -3.63
CA ILE A 89 5.00 -20.95 -5.05
C ILE A 89 3.53 -20.56 -5.21
N SER A 90 3.13 -20.17 -6.42
CA SER A 90 1.72 -19.87 -6.71
C SER A 90 0.86 -21.15 -6.64
N LEU A 91 -0.46 -20.98 -6.46
CA LEU A 91 -1.40 -22.10 -6.53
C LEU A 91 -1.30 -22.83 -7.88
N ALA A 92 -1.23 -22.06 -8.98
CA ALA A 92 -1.15 -22.60 -10.33
C ALA A 92 0.14 -23.42 -10.55
N ASP A 93 1.28 -22.96 -10.02
CA ASP A 93 2.53 -23.72 -10.08
C ASP A 93 2.48 -24.97 -9.21
N GLY A 94 1.89 -24.88 -8.01
CA GLY A 94 1.71 -26.04 -7.13
C GLY A 94 0.88 -27.15 -7.76
N GLN A 95 -0.22 -26.76 -8.44
CA GLN A 95 -1.08 -27.69 -9.18
C GLN A 95 -0.33 -28.32 -10.37
N ARG A 96 0.44 -27.51 -11.13
CA ARG A 96 1.27 -28.01 -12.24
C ARG A 96 2.33 -29.00 -11.78
N ILE A 97 3.05 -28.68 -10.70
CA ILE A 97 4.06 -29.57 -10.12
C ILE A 97 3.41 -30.87 -9.65
N THR A 98 2.24 -30.80 -9.00
CA THR A 98 1.51 -31.99 -8.52
C THR A 98 1.07 -32.89 -9.67
N ALA A 99 0.60 -32.32 -10.78
CA ALA A 99 0.25 -33.09 -11.97
C ALA A 99 1.48 -33.81 -12.55
N ILE A 100 2.59 -33.08 -12.73
CA ILE A 100 3.86 -33.64 -13.24
C ILE A 100 4.37 -34.77 -12.34
N THR A 101 4.34 -34.61 -11.02
CA THR A 101 4.84 -35.65 -10.09
C THR A 101 3.90 -36.84 -9.96
N THR A 102 2.60 -36.67 -10.23
CA THR A 102 1.64 -37.78 -10.28
C THR A 102 1.87 -38.64 -11.52
N GLU A 103 2.14 -38.02 -12.67
CA GLU A 103 2.43 -38.72 -13.92
C GLU A 103 3.85 -39.29 -13.95
N ASN A 104 4.82 -38.58 -13.37
CA ASN A 104 6.22 -38.99 -13.29
C ASN A 104 6.78 -38.75 -11.87
N PRO A 105 6.68 -39.76 -10.98
CA PRO A 105 7.20 -39.66 -9.61
C PRO A 105 8.71 -39.40 -9.52
N SER A 106 9.47 -39.63 -10.60
CA SER A 106 10.90 -39.39 -10.69
C SER A 106 11.26 -38.05 -11.34
N ALA A 107 10.27 -37.16 -11.56
CA ALA A 107 10.51 -35.82 -12.11
C ALA A 107 11.50 -35.04 -11.23
N VAL A 108 12.52 -34.47 -11.87
CA VAL A 108 13.55 -33.66 -11.21
C VAL A 108 13.26 -32.18 -11.46
N PHE A 109 13.19 -31.40 -10.38
CA PHE A 109 13.03 -29.95 -10.43
C PHE A 109 14.35 -29.27 -10.05
N THR A 110 14.83 -28.37 -10.90
CA THR A 110 16.05 -27.59 -10.67
C THR A 110 15.69 -26.20 -10.16
N PHE A 111 16.25 -25.83 -9.01
CA PHE A 111 16.16 -24.48 -8.47
C PHE A 111 17.47 -23.75 -8.74
N THR A 112 17.36 -22.60 -9.39
CA THR A 112 18.50 -21.73 -9.65
C THR A 112 18.48 -20.56 -8.65
N ASN A 113 19.61 -19.86 -8.52
CA ASN A 113 19.70 -18.60 -7.81
C ASN A 113 19.38 -17.39 -8.70
N LEU A 114 18.83 -17.62 -9.90
CA LEU A 114 18.46 -16.56 -10.82
C LEU A 114 17.20 -15.87 -10.32
N LEU A 115 17.25 -14.55 -10.28
CA LEU A 115 16.08 -13.71 -10.01
C LEU A 115 15.35 -13.48 -11.33
N GLU A 116 14.08 -13.85 -11.37
CA GLU A 116 13.20 -13.60 -12.51
C GLU A 116 12.02 -12.71 -12.11
N PHE A 117 11.52 -11.95 -13.08
CA PHE A 117 10.29 -11.21 -12.91
C PHE A 117 9.09 -12.15 -13.08
N GLY A 118 8.42 -12.47 -11.98
CA GLY A 118 7.15 -13.20 -11.99
C GLY A 118 5.96 -12.25 -12.00
N PRO A 119 4.86 -12.58 -12.70
CA PRO A 119 3.62 -11.84 -12.56
C PRO A 119 3.09 -11.99 -11.13
N VAL A 120 2.67 -10.88 -10.51
CA VAL A 120 1.96 -10.90 -9.24
C VAL A 120 0.47 -11.05 -9.53
N PRO A 121 -0.19 -12.16 -9.14
CA PRO A 121 -1.60 -12.39 -9.48
C PRO A 121 -2.52 -11.26 -9.00
N THR A 122 -2.21 -10.68 -7.84
CA THR A 122 -2.98 -9.59 -7.23
C THR A 122 -2.53 -8.20 -7.68
N ALA A 123 -1.71 -8.07 -8.73
CA ALA A 123 -1.20 -6.78 -9.19
C ALA A 123 -2.34 -5.79 -9.48
N GLY A 124 -2.13 -4.52 -9.12
CA GLY A 124 -3.12 -3.46 -9.35
C GLY A 124 -4.36 -3.54 -8.46
N THR A 125 -4.33 -4.34 -7.39
CA THR A 125 -5.41 -4.43 -6.39
C THR A 125 -4.88 -4.03 -5.01
N PRO A 126 -5.74 -3.59 -4.08
CA PRO A 126 -5.30 -3.31 -2.71
C PRO A 126 -4.72 -4.55 -2.03
N SER A 127 -3.63 -4.35 -1.30
CA SER A 127 -3.02 -5.44 -0.54
C SER A 127 -3.90 -5.83 0.64
N ARG A 128 -4.08 -7.15 0.87
CA ARG A 128 -4.89 -7.67 1.98
C ARG A 128 -4.46 -7.22 3.38
N PHE A 129 -3.17 -6.87 3.54
CA PHE A 129 -2.61 -6.39 4.80
C PHE A 129 -2.81 -4.89 5.02
N SER A 130 -3.23 -4.14 3.98
CA SER A 130 -3.41 -2.69 4.09
C SER A 130 -4.47 -2.41 5.14
N SER A 131 -4.12 -1.59 6.13
CA SER A 131 -5.08 -1.11 7.12
C SER A 131 -6.28 -0.46 6.44
N LEU A 132 -7.42 -0.55 7.10
CA LEU A 132 -8.65 0.11 6.66
C LEU A 132 -8.83 1.37 7.49
N GLY A 133 -9.43 2.39 6.88
CA GLY A 133 -10.07 3.45 7.64
C GLY A 133 -11.37 2.96 8.29
N LEU A 134 -12.06 3.83 9.03
CA LEU A 134 -11.72 5.23 9.32
C LEU A 134 -10.66 5.32 10.44
N THR A 135 -10.27 6.53 10.85
CA THR A 135 -9.53 6.71 12.11
C THR A 135 -10.42 6.39 13.31
N GLY A 136 -9.84 6.38 14.52
CA GLY A 136 -10.60 6.23 15.76
C GLY A 136 -11.72 7.28 15.92
N ASP A 137 -11.46 8.52 15.46
CA ASP A 137 -12.45 9.61 15.44
C ASP A 137 -13.34 9.62 14.19
N LEU A 138 -13.36 8.51 13.44
CA LEU A 138 -14.14 8.35 12.21
C LEU A 138 -13.76 9.34 11.09
N LEU A 139 -12.51 9.81 11.07
CA LEU A 139 -11.99 10.62 9.97
C LEU A 139 -11.56 9.75 8.80
N PHE A 140 -11.70 10.29 7.60
CA PHE A 140 -11.42 9.57 6.37
C PHE A 140 -9.93 9.25 6.18
N LYS A 141 -9.62 7.95 6.07
CA LYS A 141 -8.31 7.40 5.77
C LYS A 141 -8.46 6.07 4.99
N PRO A 142 -7.46 5.68 4.19
CA PRO A 142 -6.33 6.49 3.73
C PRO A 142 -6.76 7.51 2.66
N GLN A 143 -5.94 8.53 2.39
CA GLN A 143 -6.25 9.51 1.33
C GLN A 143 -6.02 8.94 -0.07
N ILE A 144 -4.94 8.17 -0.25
CA ILE A 144 -4.44 7.74 -1.56
C ILE A 144 -3.64 6.44 -1.43
N SER A 145 -3.57 5.66 -2.50
CA SER A 145 -2.81 4.41 -2.58
C SER A 145 -1.50 4.58 -3.36
N GLY A 146 -0.50 3.78 -3.00
CA GLY A 146 0.77 3.64 -3.71
C GLY A 146 1.16 2.17 -3.88
N ILE A 147 2.24 1.90 -4.61
CA ILE A 147 2.76 0.55 -4.80
C ILE A 147 3.48 0.11 -3.52
N GLY A 148 2.93 -0.87 -2.81
CA GLY A 148 3.49 -1.37 -1.55
C GLY A 148 3.64 -2.89 -1.45
N GLY A 149 3.15 -3.66 -2.42
CA GLY A 149 3.31 -5.13 -2.45
C GLY A 149 4.51 -5.54 -3.30
N TYR A 150 5.31 -6.49 -2.82
CA TYR A 150 6.47 -7.06 -3.52
C TYR A 150 7.44 -6.02 -4.10
N VAL A 151 7.71 -4.95 -3.36
CA VAL A 151 8.59 -3.87 -3.80
C VAL A 151 10.05 -4.29 -3.61
N TYR A 152 10.76 -4.44 -4.72
CA TYR A 152 12.19 -4.71 -4.76
C TYR A 152 12.98 -3.41 -4.57
N SER A 153 13.76 -3.31 -3.49
CA SER A 153 14.52 -2.11 -3.17
C SER A 153 15.80 -2.44 -2.40
N THR A 154 16.62 -1.41 -2.16
CA THR A 154 17.86 -1.54 -1.40
C THR A 154 17.60 -1.87 0.06
N ILE A 155 18.51 -2.64 0.65
CA ILE A 155 18.54 -2.97 2.08
C ILE A 155 19.92 -2.66 2.66
N SER A 156 20.02 -2.59 3.99
CA SER A 156 21.31 -2.33 4.63
C SER A 156 22.28 -3.50 4.41
N SER A 157 23.58 -3.20 4.38
CA SER A 157 24.64 -4.21 4.31
C SER A 157 24.61 -5.15 5.52
N PHE A 158 24.18 -4.67 6.69
CA PHE A 158 23.93 -5.49 7.88
C PHE A 158 22.81 -6.50 7.64
N ALA A 159 21.66 -6.08 7.13
CA ALA A 159 20.55 -6.96 6.81
C ALA A 159 20.94 -7.98 5.73
N THR A 160 21.69 -7.55 4.72
CA THR A 160 22.23 -8.40 3.65
C THR A 160 23.08 -9.54 4.22
N LYS A 161 24.03 -9.21 5.12
CA LYS A 161 24.89 -10.19 5.78
C LYS A 161 24.09 -11.12 6.70
N ALA A 162 23.19 -10.58 7.52
CA ALA A 162 22.38 -11.34 8.45
C ALA A 162 21.46 -12.35 7.73
N GLN A 163 20.91 -11.96 6.59
CA GLN A 163 20.02 -12.79 5.77
C GLN A 163 20.78 -13.62 4.72
N LYS A 164 22.11 -13.54 4.68
CA LYS A 164 22.99 -14.24 3.71
C LYS A 164 22.57 -14.01 2.25
N LEU A 165 22.14 -12.78 1.94
CA LEU A 165 21.71 -12.40 0.60
C LEU A 165 22.92 -12.06 -0.28
N PRO A 166 22.88 -12.39 -1.60
CA PRO A 166 23.99 -12.15 -2.51
C PRO A 166 24.18 -10.65 -2.85
N THR A 167 23.13 -9.84 -2.68
CA THR A 167 23.12 -8.42 -3.00
C THR A 167 22.39 -7.62 -1.93
N ALA A 168 22.69 -6.34 -1.80
CA ALA A 168 22.01 -5.41 -0.89
C ALA A 168 20.63 -4.96 -1.40
N TYR A 169 19.84 -5.91 -1.91
CA TYR A 169 18.50 -5.72 -2.40
C TYR A 169 17.60 -6.86 -1.93
N ALA A 170 16.35 -6.54 -1.64
CA ALA A 170 15.32 -7.53 -1.31
C ALA A 170 13.93 -7.00 -1.68
N SER A 171 12.99 -7.93 -1.83
CA SER A 171 11.56 -7.60 -1.98
C SER A 171 10.87 -7.57 -0.63
N TYR A 172 10.24 -6.44 -0.30
CA TYR A 172 9.40 -6.29 0.87
C TYR A 172 7.99 -5.86 0.49
N SER A 173 7.04 -6.17 1.37
CA SER A 173 5.65 -5.75 1.24
C SER A 173 5.22 -4.97 2.48
N GLY A 174 4.47 -3.90 2.28
CA GLY A 174 3.91 -3.09 3.35
C GLY A 174 3.45 -1.72 2.87
N THR A 175 2.56 -1.09 3.65
CA THR A 175 2.24 0.34 3.43
C THR A 175 3.48 1.23 3.62
N SER A 176 4.47 0.74 4.38
CA SER A 176 5.82 1.31 4.50
C SER A 176 6.56 1.46 3.16
N MET A 177 6.23 0.64 2.15
CA MET A 177 6.79 0.73 0.80
C MET A 177 5.92 1.59 -0.13
N ALA A 178 4.60 1.62 0.09
CA ALA A 178 3.70 2.53 -0.61
C ALA A 178 3.97 4.01 -0.26
N CYS A 179 4.32 4.30 1.00
CA CYS A 179 4.63 5.64 1.49
C CYS A 179 5.74 6.36 0.68
N PRO A 180 6.96 5.79 0.50
CA PRO A 180 8.01 6.42 -0.30
C PRO A 180 7.66 6.50 -1.79
N TYR A 181 6.83 5.59 -2.33
CA TYR A 181 6.34 5.67 -3.70
C TYR A 181 5.48 6.93 -3.93
N VAL A 182 4.52 7.18 -3.02
CA VAL A 182 3.70 8.40 -3.04
C VAL A 182 4.54 9.64 -2.79
N ALA A 183 5.51 9.57 -1.86
CA ALA A 183 6.42 10.68 -1.56
C ALA A 183 7.28 11.07 -2.78
N GLY A 184 7.84 10.09 -3.49
CA GLY A 184 8.59 10.33 -4.72
C GLY A 184 7.71 10.92 -5.83
N THR A 185 6.46 10.47 -5.93
CA THR A 185 5.49 11.05 -6.87
C THR A 185 5.20 12.52 -6.56
N LEU A 186 5.02 12.86 -5.28
CA LEU A 186 4.87 14.25 -4.85
C LEU A 186 6.13 15.07 -5.09
N ALA A 187 7.32 14.52 -4.84
CA ALA A 187 8.58 15.20 -5.10
C ALA A 187 8.75 15.54 -6.60
N LEU A 188 8.37 14.63 -7.51
CA LEU A 188 8.36 14.88 -8.96
C LEU A 188 7.39 16.01 -9.33
N PHE A 189 6.20 16.02 -8.72
CA PHE A 189 5.23 17.10 -8.91
C PHE A 189 5.80 18.45 -8.47
N LEU A 190 6.37 18.51 -7.26
CA LEU A 190 6.98 19.73 -6.72
C LEU A 190 8.15 20.20 -7.59
N ALA A 191 9.01 19.28 -8.05
CA ALA A 191 10.12 19.62 -8.95
C ALA A 191 9.62 20.23 -10.28
N LYS A 192 8.52 19.71 -10.83
CA LYS A 192 7.94 20.22 -12.09
C LYS A 192 7.40 21.66 -11.95
N ILE A 193 6.85 22.01 -10.80
CA ILE A 193 6.37 23.38 -10.53
C ILE A 193 7.47 24.31 -10.00
N GLY A 194 8.74 23.90 -10.04
CA GLY A 194 9.88 24.70 -9.59
C GLY A 194 10.17 24.65 -8.08
N ASN A 195 9.44 23.80 -7.33
CA ASN A 195 9.51 23.65 -5.88
C ASN A 195 9.61 25.00 -5.15
N PRO A 196 8.66 25.93 -5.39
CA PRO A 196 8.69 27.25 -4.78
C PRO A 196 8.75 27.15 -3.26
N ALA A 197 9.48 28.05 -2.63
CA ALA A 197 9.64 28.05 -1.18
C ALA A 197 8.26 28.12 -0.47
N PRO A 198 8.12 27.54 0.73
CA PRO A 198 6.91 27.60 1.54
C PRO A 198 6.28 28.99 1.72
N GLU A 199 7.05 30.06 1.54
CA GLU A 199 6.71 31.44 1.91
C GLU A 199 6.35 32.36 0.72
N THR A 200 6.04 31.84 -0.47
CA THR A 200 5.63 32.71 -1.59
C THR A 200 4.25 33.32 -1.34
N VAL A 201 4.23 34.63 -1.01
CA VAL A 201 3.09 35.43 -0.49
C VAL A 201 1.95 35.66 -1.51
N ASP A 202 1.94 35.01 -2.66
CA ASP A 202 0.88 35.16 -3.65
C ASP A 202 -0.03 33.91 -3.68
N ASN A 203 -1.15 33.99 -2.96
CA ASN A 203 -2.16 32.93 -2.90
C ASN A 203 -3.11 32.93 -4.13
N SER A 204 -2.90 33.79 -5.12
CA SER A 204 -3.72 33.79 -6.33
C SER A 204 -3.42 32.56 -7.19
N LEU A 205 -4.47 31.89 -7.69
CA LEU A 205 -4.33 30.71 -8.55
C LEU A 205 -3.56 31.01 -9.86
N GLU A 206 -3.44 32.29 -10.22
CA GLU A 206 -2.79 32.80 -11.44
C GLU A 206 -1.27 33.00 -11.28
N SER A 207 -0.74 32.93 -10.06
CA SER A 207 0.67 33.19 -9.81
C SER A 207 1.56 32.02 -10.21
N GLU A 208 2.46 32.26 -11.18
CA GLU A 208 3.38 31.24 -11.71
C GLU A 208 4.38 30.72 -10.66
N ASN A 209 4.61 31.47 -9.57
CA ASN A 209 5.54 31.13 -8.49
C ASN A 209 4.86 30.68 -7.19
N ARG A 210 3.55 30.43 -7.20
CA ARG A 210 2.83 29.99 -6.00
C ARG A 210 3.10 28.53 -5.68
N ARG A 211 3.42 28.26 -4.41
CA ARG A 211 3.37 26.90 -3.85
C ARG A 211 1.92 26.51 -3.54
N PRO A 212 1.38 25.41 -4.10
CA PRO A 212 0.06 24.92 -3.72
C PRO A 212 -0.01 24.57 -2.23
N SER A 213 -1.10 24.89 -1.56
CA SER A 213 -1.31 24.46 -0.18
C SER A 213 -1.39 22.93 -0.06
N PHE A 214 -1.24 22.41 1.16
CA PHE A 214 -1.40 20.97 1.42
C PHE A 214 -2.76 20.45 0.95
N SER A 215 -3.84 21.18 1.21
CA SER A 215 -5.18 20.79 0.81
C SER A 215 -5.35 20.78 -0.71
N GLU A 216 -4.75 21.73 -1.44
CA GLU A 216 -4.76 21.72 -2.91
C GLU A 216 -4.00 20.54 -3.50
N ILE A 217 -2.85 20.17 -2.91
CA ILE A 217 -2.11 18.97 -3.32
C ILE A 217 -2.92 17.71 -3.07
N VAL A 218 -3.53 17.57 -1.88
CA VAL A 218 -4.41 16.44 -1.57
C VAL A 218 -5.57 16.39 -2.57
N ASN A 219 -6.24 17.51 -2.80
CA ASN A 219 -7.35 17.62 -3.76
C ASN A 219 -6.94 17.21 -5.17
N LEU A 220 -5.80 17.71 -5.65
CA LEU A 220 -5.28 17.42 -6.98
C LEU A 220 -4.91 15.94 -7.11
N PHE A 221 -4.19 15.38 -6.14
CA PHE A 221 -3.72 14.00 -6.19
C PHE A 221 -4.87 13.00 -6.03
N GLN A 222 -5.83 13.27 -5.15
CA GLN A 222 -7.01 12.41 -4.98
C GLN A 222 -7.90 12.45 -6.22
N SER A 223 -8.19 13.64 -6.75
CA SER A 223 -9.08 13.77 -7.93
C SER A 223 -8.49 13.15 -9.20
N ASN A 224 -7.17 12.98 -9.26
CA ASN A 224 -6.45 12.37 -10.38
C ASN A 224 -5.92 10.96 -10.08
N ALA A 225 -6.20 10.42 -8.90
CA ALA A 225 -5.88 9.04 -8.57
C ALA A 225 -6.74 8.09 -9.41
N LYS A 226 -6.23 6.87 -9.62
CA LYS A 226 -6.94 5.82 -10.36
C LYS A 226 -7.59 4.84 -9.40
N PRO A 227 -8.93 4.80 -9.28
CA PRO A 227 -9.60 3.77 -8.51
C PRO A 227 -9.22 2.37 -9.00
N VAL A 228 -8.89 1.51 -8.05
CA VAL A 228 -8.55 0.10 -8.28
C VAL A 228 -9.70 -0.80 -7.85
N LYS A 229 -9.69 -2.04 -8.39
CA LYS A 229 -10.72 -3.05 -8.11
C LYS A 229 -10.32 -3.95 -6.95
N ILE A 230 -11.32 -4.54 -6.31
CA ILE A 230 -11.08 -5.67 -5.41
C ILE A 230 -10.58 -6.84 -6.26
N TYR A 231 -9.57 -7.55 -5.76
CA TYR A 231 -8.99 -8.69 -6.45
C TYR A 231 -10.06 -9.70 -6.88
N ASN A 232 -10.01 -10.10 -8.16
CA ASN A 232 -10.93 -11.04 -8.79
C ASN A 232 -12.41 -10.60 -8.80
N THR A 233 -12.68 -9.30 -8.83
CA THR A 233 -14.04 -8.75 -8.96
C THR A 233 -14.09 -7.60 -9.98
N SER A 234 -15.29 -7.25 -10.42
CA SER A 234 -15.55 -6.02 -11.20
C SER A 234 -15.73 -4.79 -10.32
N MET A 235 -15.92 -4.96 -9.02
CA MET A 235 -16.20 -3.88 -8.06
C MET A 235 -14.95 -3.07 -7.74
N LEU A 236 -15.13 -1.76 -7.58
CA LEU A 236 -14.09 -0.91 -7.01
C LEU A 236 -13.84 -1.29 -5.55
N ALA A 237 -12.57 -1.22 -5.14
CA ALA A 237 -12.24 -1.34 -3.74
C ALA A 237 -12.91 -0.21 -2.92
N PRO A 238 -13.31 -0.47 -1.68
CA PRO A 238 -13.94 0.56 -0.88
C PRO A 238 -12.94 1.67 -0.59
N THR A 239 -13.43 2.91 -0.52
CA THR A 239 -12.56 4.07 -0.33
C THR A 239 -11.85 4.07 1.03
N ILE A 240 -12.41 3.41 2.05
CA ILE A 240 -11.73 3.16 3.33
C ILE A 240 -10.48 2.27 3.20
N GLN A 241 -10.30 1.59 2.06
CA GLN A 241 -9.13 0.75 1.78
C GLN A 241 -8.16 1.42 0.80
N GLN A 242 -8.68 2.02 -0.28
CA GLN A 242 -7.85 2.56 -1.36
C GLN A 242 -7.72 4.09 -1.35
N GLY A 243 -8.47 4.79 -0.50
CA GLY A 243 -8.68 6.24 -0.59
C GLY A 243 -9.31 6.61 -1.92
N ALA A 244 -8.75 7.63 -2.58
CA ALA A 244 -9.13 7.98 -3.94
C ALA A 244 -8.61 7.02 -5.03
N GLY A 245 -7.71 6.09 -4.65
CA GLY A 245 -7.12 5.10 -5.55
C GLY A 245 -5.61 5.23 -5.71
N LEU A 246 -5.05 4.54 -6.70
CA LEU A 246 -3.62 4.52 -6.98
C LEU A 246 -3.15 5.88 -7.50
N VAL A 247 -2.11 6.45 -6.86
CA VAL A 247 -1.51 7.72 -7.26
C VAL A 247 -1.08 7.70 -8.73
N ASN A 248 -1.36 8.80 -9.44
CA ASN A 248 -1.01 8.97 -10.84
C ASN A 248 -0.26 10.29 -11.04
N ALA A 249 1.07 10.20 -11.08
CA ALA A 249 1.95 11.36 -11.24
C ALA A 249 1.62 12.17 -12.50
N PHE A 250 1.44 11.48 -13.63
CA PHE A 250 1.23 12.11 -14.93
C PHE A 250 -0.11 12.85 -14.98
N GLN A 251 -1.19 12.24 -14.49
CA GLN A 251 -2.49 12.91 -14.45
C GLN A 251 -2.48 14.10 -13.49
N ALA A 252 -1.91 13.96 -12.29
CA ALA A 252 -1.78 15.09 -11.37
C ALA A 252 -0.95 16.25 -11.95
N LEU A 253 0.10 15.96 -12.72
CA LEU A 253 0.97 16.95 -13.37
C LEU A 253 0.34 17.66 -14.56
N THR A 254 -0.57 16.99 -15.26
CA THR A 254 -1.21 17.51 -16.49
C THR A 254 -2.63 18.01 -16.26
N ALA A 255 -3.15 17.84 -15.04
CA ALA A 255 -4.47 18.27 -14.65
C ALA A 255 -4.63 19.80 -14.77
N THR A 256 -5.70 20.19 -15.44
CA THR A 256 -6.15 21.59 -15.55
C THR A 256 -7.36 21.87 -14.67
N THR A 257 -7.77 20.91 -13.85
CA THR A 257 -8.98 20.99 -13.04
C THR A 257 -8.67 20.58 -11.61
N ILE A 258 -9.10 21.40 -10.66
CA ILE A 258 -9.03 21.11 -9.23
C ILE A 258 -10.45 20.94 -8.72
N ILE A 259 -10.73 19.81 -8.07
CA ILE A 259 -12.00 19.52 -7.40
C ILE A 259 -11.76 19.61 -5.88
N SER A 260 -12.59 20.37 -5.17
CA SER A 260 -12.47 20.53 -3.72
C SER A 260 -13.85 20.60 -3.03
N PRO A 261 -14.05 19.91 -1.90
CA PRO A 261 -13.14 18.90 -1.34
C PRO A 261 -13.10 17.65 -2.22
N SER A 262 -11.96 16.96 -2.26
CA SER A 262 -11.78 15.70 -3.01
C SER A 262 -12.27 14.47 -2.25
N GLU A 263 -12.64 14.62 -0.98
CA GLU A 263 -13.27 13.60 -0.16
C GLU A 263 -14.49 14.19 0.57
N LEU A 264 -15.54 13.38 0.70
CA LEU A 264 -16.78 13.77 1.37
C LEU A 264 -16.98 12.89 2.61
N ALA A 265 -16.87 13.51 3.79
CA ALA A 265 -17.28 12.89 5.03
C ALA A 265 -18.80 13.03 5.16
N LEU A 266 -19.53 11.94 4.92
CA LEU A 266 -21.00 11.95 4.99
C LEU A 266 -21.54 11.99 6.43
N ASN A 267 -20.66 11.74 7.41
CA ASN A 267 -20.97 11.68 8.84
C ASN A 267 -22.09 10.69 9.19
N ASP A 268 -22.53 10.70 10.45
CA ASP A 268 -23.64 9.88 10.94
C ASP A 268 -25.00 10.51 10.59
N THR A 269 -26.09 9.80 10.85
CA THR A 269 -27.47 10.24 10.56
C THR A 269 -27.87 11.52 11.31
N VAL A 270 -27.11 11.94 12.32
CA VAL A 270 -27.39 13.15 13.11
C VAL A 270 -26.64 14.36 12.55
N ARG A 271 -25.41 14.17 12.04
CA ARG A 271 -24.55 15.20 11.45
C ARG A 271 -24.51 15.14 9.91
N GLN A 272 -25.48 14.46 9.32
CA GLN A 272 -25.63 14.37 7.88
C GLN A 272 -26.13 15.71 7.34
N GLU A 273 -25.48 16.19 6.29
CA GLU A 273 -25.93 17.36 5.57
C GLU A 273 -26.87 16.96 4.43
N ALA A 274 -27.91 17.76 4.19
CA ALA A 274 -28.79 17.54 3.05
C ALA A 274 -28.07 17.75 1.70
N PHE A 275 -27.03 18.59 1.70
CA PHE A 275 -26.25 18.93 0.51
C PHE A 275 -24.77 19.03 0.83
N TYR A 276 -23.94 18.47 -0.05
CA TYR A 276 -22.49 18.60 -0.01
C TYR A 276 -22.04 19.49 -1.18
N LYS A 277 -21.31 20.57 -0.88
CA LYS A 277 -20.85 21.52 -1.88
C LYS A 277 -19.49 21.09 -2.42
N ILE A 278 -19.42 20.90 -3.74
CA ILE A 278 -18.16 20.66 -4.46
C ILE A 278 -17.87 21.89 -5.31
N LYS A 279 -16.63 22.39 -5.22
CA LYS A 279 -16.10 23.44 -6.10
C LYS A 279 -15.20 22.80 -7.14
N ILE A 280 -15.46 23.10 -8.41
CA ILE A 280 -14.63 22.73 -9.55
C ILE A 280 -13.96 24.00 -10.05
N SER A 281 -12.63 24.02 -10.07
CA SER A 281 -11.83 25.15 -10.54
C SER A 281 -11.06 24.74 -11.78
N ASN A 282 -11.26 25.46 -12.89
CA ASN A 282 -10.45 25.31 -14.09
C ASN A 282 -9.21 26.21 -13.96
N ILE A 283 -8.03 25.60 -13.92
CA ILE A 283 -6.73 26.28 -13.91
C ILE A 283 -6.04 26.20 -15.29
N GLY A 284 -6.73 25.65 -16.29
CA GLY A 284 -6.25 25.60 -17.67
C GLY A 284 -6.46 26.91 -18.42
N LYS A 285 -5.66 27.15 -19.47
CA LYS A 285 -5.74 28.34 -20.33
C LYS A 285 -6.99 28.42 -21.22
N LYS A 286 -7.81 27.38 -21.24
CA LYS A 286 -9.01 27.27 -22.10
C LYS A 286 -10.21 26.91 -21.25
N ALA A 287 -11.39 27.39 -21.65
CA ALA A 287 -12.65 26.97 -21.04
C ALA A 287 -12.83 25.44 -21.14
N ALA A 288 -13.33 24.83 -20.07
CA ALA A 288 -13.57 23.39 -19.97
C ALA A 288 -15.04 23.11 -19.66
N VAL A 289 -15.55 21.99 -20.20
CA VAL A 289 -16.91 21.50 -19.95
C VAL A 289 -16.81 20.20 -19.17
N TYR A 290 -17.57 20.09 -18.08
CA TYR A 290 -17.58 18.94 -17.19
C TYR A 290 -18.93 18.21 -17.31
N LYS A 291 -18.91 16.88 -17.18
CA LYS A 291 -20.09 16.00 -17.22
C LYS A 291 -20.07 15.04 -16.05
#